data_AF-A0A959V681-F1
#
_entry.id   AF-A0A959V681-F1
#
_cell.length_a   1.000
_cell.length_b   1.000
_cell.length_c   1.000
_cell.angle_alpha   90.00
_cell.angle_beta   90.00
_cell.angle_gamma   90.00
#
_symmetry.space_group_name_H-M   'P 1'
#
loop_
_entity.id
_entity.type
_entity.pdbx_description
1 polymer ?
#
loop_
_entity_poly.entity_id
_entity_poly.type
_entity_poly.pdbx_seq_one_letter_code
_entity_poly.pdbx_strand_id
1 'polypeptide(L)'
;MRYTPLSASTYIEHRARFRRHLDKGGLALFHSNDIMPTSADGTMPFKQATDILYLCGIDQEETILLLFPDALDPKDREILFVRETSPEIAIWEGHKFSQEEARELSGIANVQWTSAYEATL
;
A
#
# COMPACT_ATOMS: atom_id res chain seq x y z
N MET A 1 1.76 -7.31 13.44
CA MET A 1 0.40 -7.39 12.85
C MET A 1 -0.47 -8.30 13.70
N ARG A 2 -1.77 -8.00 13.82
CA ARG A 2 -2.73 -8.85 14.55
C ARG A 2 -3.00 -10.20 13.85
N TYR A 3 -2.50 -10.39 12.64
CA TYR A 3 -2.62 -11.58 11.82
C TYR A 3 -1.27 -11.93 11.18
N THR A 4 -1.09 -13.21 10.86
CA THR A 4 0.09 -13.71 10.14
C THR A 4 0.04 -13.24 8.69
N PRO A 5 1.03 -12.48 8.22
CA PRO A 5 1.07 -12.06 6.82
C PRO A 5 1.17 -13.27 5.89
N LEU A 6 0.49 -13.19 4.75
CA LEU A 6 0.67 -14.15 3.66
C LEU A 6 2.03 -13.95 3.00
N SER A 7 2.48 -14.94 2.23
CA SER A 7 3.71 -14.79 1.44
C SER A 7 3.56 -13.74 0.34
N ALA A 8 4.66 -13.07 -0.01
CA ALA A 8 4.71 -12.14 -1.14
C ALA A 8 4.18 -12.75 -2.45
N SER A 9 4.45 -14.05 -2.68
CA SER A 9 3.94 -14.78 -3.84
C SER A 9 2.42 -14.79 -3.93
N THR A 10 1.73 -14.84 -2.79
CA THR A 10 0.27 -14.83 -2.72
C THR A 10 -0.28 -13.47 -3.17
N TYR A 11 0.31 -12.38 -2.70
CA TYR A 11 -0.09 -11.03 -3.12
C TYR A 11 0.22 -10.76 -4.60
N ILE A 12 1.35 -11.25 -5.11
CA ILE A 12 1.68 -11.19 -6.55
C ILE A 12 0.60 -11.91 -7.36
N GLU A 13 0.15 -13.08 -6.92
CA GLU A 13 -0.93 -13.81 -7.60
C GLU A 13 -2.25 -13.05 -7.56
N HIS A 14 -2.61 -12.47 -6.41
CA HIS A 14 -3.83 -11.65 -6.28
C HIS A 14 -3.83 -10.49 -7.28
N ARG A 15 -2.72 -9.75 -7.38
CA ARG A 15 -2.57 -8.68 -8.37
C ARG A 15 -2.63 -9.21 -9.79
N ALA A 16 -1.97 -10.33 -10.09
CA ALA A 16 -2.04 -10.96 -11.41
C ALA A 16 -3.47 -11.34 -11.82
N ARG A 17 -4.30 -11.81 -10.87
CA ARG A 17 -5.73 -12.09 -11.10
C ARG A 17 -6.53 -10.81 -11.35
N PHE A 18 -6.29 -9.76 -10.56
CA PHE A 18 -6.96 -8.47 -10.73
C PHE A 18 -6.68 -7.86 -12.11
N ARG A 19 -5.41 -7.85 -12.53
CA ARG A 19 -4.96 -7.29 -13.82
C ARG A 19 -5.66 -7.87 -15.04
N ARG A 20 -6.08 -9.14 -14.99
CA ARG A 20 -6.81 -9.80 -16.09
C ARG A 20 -8.19 -9.20 -16.35
N HIS A 21 -8.73 -8.46 -15.37
CA HIS A 21 -10.03 -7.81 -15.44
C HIS A 21 -9.92 -6.32 -15.75
N LEU A 22 -8.71 -5.79 -15.92
CA LEU A 22 -8.49 -4.40 -16.27
C LEU A 22 -8.56 -4.24 -17.79
N ASP A 23 -9.29 -3.23 -18.24
CA ASP A 23 -9.31 -2.88 -19.66
C ASP A 23 -7.92 -2.44 -20.14
N LYS A 24 -7.67 -2.58 -21.44
CA LYS A 24 -6.42 -2.12 -22.04
C LYS A 24 -6.25 -0.61 -21.82
N GLY A 25 -5.10 -0.22 -21.29
CA GLY A 25 -4.79 1.16 -20.89
C GLY A 25 -5.44 1.58 -19.56
N GLY A 26 -6.11 0.66 -18.86
CA GLY A 26 -6.72 0.94 -17.56
C GLY A 26 -5.67 1.12 -16.47
N LEU A 27 -5.91 2.08 -15.58
CA LEU A 27 -5.12 2.34 -14.38
C LEU A 27 -6.05 2.20 -13.16
N ALA A 28 -5.61 1.46 -12.15
CA ALA A 28 -6.33 1.31 -10.90
C ALA A 28 -5.54 1.91 -9.74
N LEU A 29 -6.24 2.67 -8.89
CA LEU A 29 -5.73 3.24 -7.66
C LEU A 29 -6.52 2.68 -6.49
N PHE A 30 -5.81 2.19 -5.48
CA PHE A 30 -6.37 1.75 -4.22
C PHE A 30 -5.77 2.56 -3.10
N HIS A 31 -6.62 3.08 -2.23
CA HIS A 31 -6.21 3.88 -1.08
C HIS A 31 -6.43 3.09 0.20
N SER A 32 -5.54 3.26 1.16
CA SER A 32 -5.80 2.85 2.54
C SER A 32 -7.00 3.59 3.10
N ASN A 33 -7.64 2.99 4.11
CA ASN A 33 -8.64 3.73 4.88
C ASN A 33 -8.01 4.89 5.66
N ASP A 34 -8.83 5.87 6.01
CA ASP A 34 -8.46 6.92 6.96
C ASP A 34 -8.51 6.41 8.40
N ILE A 35 -7.79 7.09 9.29
CA ILE A 35 -7.93 6.90 10.73
C ILE A 35 -9.22 7.60 11.19
N MET A 36 -10.23 6.82 11.59
CA MET A 36 -11.53 7.35 11.98
C MET A 36 -11.51 7.98 13.38
N PRO A 37 -12.09 9.17 13.58
CA PRO A 37 -12.13 9.84 14.88
C PRO A 37 -13.14 9.20 15.83
N THR A 38 -12.90 9.30 17.14
CA THR A 38 -13.92 9.02 18.18
C THR A 38 -14.45 10.31 18.80
N SER A 39 -13.63 11.02 19.55
CA SER A 39 -13.96 12.30 20.19
C SER A 39 -12.68 13.11 20.46
N ALA A 40 -12.72 14.42 20.22
CA ALA A 40 -11.57 15.32 20.36
C ALA A 40 -10.33 14.79 19.60
N ASP A 41 -9.23 14.52 20.30
CA ASP A 41 -7.97 13.95 19.81
C ASP A 41 -7.96 12.41 19.78
N GLY A 42 -9.04 11.76 20.22
CA GLY A 42 -9.18 10.31 20.21
C GLY A 42 -9.50 9.73 18.83
N THR A 43 -8.91 8.56 18.54
CA THR A 43 -9.11 7.83 17.28
C THR A 43 -9.62 6.40 17.53
N MET A 44 -10.33 5.85 16.55
CA MET A 44 -10.68 4.44 16.52
C MET A 44 -9.44 3.62 16.14
N PRO A 45 -9.36 2.33 16.53
CA PRO A 45 -8.34 1.44 16.02
C PRO A 45 -8.37 1.39 14.49
N PHE A 46 -7.21 1.54 13.86
CA PHE A 46 -7.09 1.47 12.41
C PHE A 46 -7.62 0.14 11.87
N LYS A 47 -8.36 0.21 10.76
CA LYS A 47 -8.86 -0.94 10.02
C LYS A 47 -8.63 -0.69 8.54
N GLN A 48 -7.69 -1.43 7.96
CA GLN A 48 -7.34 -1.28 6.55
C GLN A 48 -8.50 -1.61 5.60
N ALA A 49 -8.52 -0.95 4.44
CA ALA A 49 -9.41 -1.29 3.34
C ALA A 49 -9.11 -2.73 2.87
N THR A 50 -10.15 -3.55 2.73
CA THR A 50 -9.95 -5.00 2.54
C THR A 50 -9.37 -5.34 1.17
N ASP A 51 -9.65 -4.52 0.17
CA ASP A 51 -9.12 -4.61 -1.19
C ASP A 51 -7.61 -4.34 -1.25
N ILE A 52 -7.12 -3.23 -0.70
CA ILE A 52 -5.67 -2.95 -0.68
C ILE A 52 -4.93 -4.01 0.17
N LEU A 53 -5.50 -4.38 1.32
CA LEU A 53 -4.94 -5.43 2.17
C LEU A 53 -4.85 -6.77 1.42
N TYR A 54 -5.87 -7.12 0.66
CA TYR A 54 -5.88 -8.34 -0.17
C TYR A 54 -4.82 -8.29 -1.28
N LEU A 55 -4.56 -7.12 -1.88
CA LEU A 55 -3.67 -6.98 -3.03
C LEU A 55 -2.18 -6.84 -2.66
N CYS A 56 -1.84 -6.26 -1.51
CA CYS A 56 -0.44 -6.02 -1.13
C CYS A 56 -0.09 -6.38 0.32
N GLY A 57 -1.05 -6.68 1.18
CA GLY A 57 -0.79 -7.09 2.57
C GLY A 57 -0.40 -5.96 3.52
N ILE A 58 -0.30 -4.71 3.04
CA ILE A 58 0.11 -3.57 3.86
C ILE A 58 -1.04 -3.12 4.76
N ASP A 59 -0.83 -3.22 6.07
CA ASP A 59 -1.77 -2.79 7.12
C ASP A 59 -1.27 -1.49 7.76
N GLN A 60 -1.28 -0.41 6.97
CA GLN A 60 -0.85 0.92 7.38
C GLN A 60 -1.74 1.97 6.72
N GLU A 61 -1.99 3.06 7.43
CA GLU A 61 -2.64 4.23 6.89
C GLU A 61 -1.78 4.94 5.82
N GLU A 62 -2.38 5.92 5.13
CA GLU A 62 -1.71 6.76 4.13
C GLU A 62 -0.90 5.96 3.10
N THR A 63 -1.43 4.80 2.70
CA THR A 63 -0.83 3.88 1.73
C THR A 63 -1.64 3.90 0.44
N ILE A 64 -0.95 3.96 -0.70
CA ILE A 64 -1.59 3.98 -2.02
C ILE A 64 -0.97 2.89 -2.89
N LEU A 65 -1.80 2.07 -3.52
CA LEU A 65 -1.38 1.08 -4.50
C LEU A 65 -1.85 1.50 -5.90
N LEU A 66 -0.91 1.67 -6.82
CA LEU A 66 -1.14 1.93 -8.22
C LEU A 66 -0.85 0.66 -9.02
N LEU A 67 -1.82 0.23 -9.83
CA LEU A 67 -1.68 -0.87 -10.79
C LEU A 67 -1.95 -0.38 -12.20
N PHE A 68 -0.94 -0.41 -13.06
CA PHE A 68 -1.03 -0.01 -14.46
C PHE A 68 -0.32 -1.02 -15.38
N PRO A 69 -0.97 -2.14 -15.75
CA PRO A 69 -0.33 -3.25 -16.47
C PRO A 69 0.32 -2.85 -17.79
N ASP A 70 -0.28 -1.87 -18.47
CA ASP A 70 0.13 -1.40 -19.80
C ASP A 70 1.13 -0.23 -19.76
N ALA A 71 1.70 0.08 -18.58
CA ALA A 71 2.77 1.07 -18.47
C ALA A 71 3.98 0.71 -19.36
N LEU A 72 4.55 1.72 -20.01
CA LEU A 72 5.71 1.58 -20.89
C LEU A 72 6.94 1.09 -20.13
N ASP A 73 7.25 1.71 -18.99
CA ASP A 73 8.28 1.23 -18.08
C ASP A 73 7.68 0.11 -17.20
N PRO A 74 8.27 -1.10 -17.18
CA PRO A 74 7.87 -2.17 -16.27
C PRO A 74 7.83 -1.78 -14.79
N LYS A 75 8.63 -0.79 -14.37
CA LYS A 75 8.68 -0.29 -12.99
C LYS A 75 7.42 0.48 -12.59
N ASP A 76 6.69 1.02 -13.55
CA ASP A 76 5.49 1.81 -13.30
C ASP A 76 4.21 0.96 -13.33
N ARG A 77 4.35 -0.36 -13.58
CA ARG A 77 3.22 -1.27 -13.64
C ARG A 77 2.62 -1.62 -12.28
N GLU A 78 3.43 -1.51 -11.23
CA GLU A 78 3.03 -1.60 -9.82
C GLU A 78 3.85 -0.57 -9.06
N ILE A 79 3.17 0.36 -8.42
CA ILE A 79 3.82 1.32 -7.53
C ILE A 79 3.08 1.28 -6.20
N LEU A 80 3.82 1.14 -5.11
CA LEU A 80 3.30 1.20 -3.76
C LEU A 80 3.85 2.46 -3.09
N PHE A 81 2.97 3.31 -2.60
CA PHE A 81 3.32 4.48 -1.81
C PHE A 81 3.01 4.19 -0.36
N VAL A 82 3.98 4.42 0.53
CA VAL A 82 3.82 4.28 1.97
C VAL A 82 4.19 5.57 2.67
N ARG A 83 3.57 5.84 3.81
CA ARG A 83 3.91 6.99 4.66
C ARG A 83 5.36 6.90 5.12
N GLU A 84 6.08 8.01 5.01
CA GLU A 84 7.43 8.14 5.54
C GLU A 84 7.44 8.01 7.07
N THR A 85 8.39 7.24 7.58
CA THR A 85 8.56 7.02 9.02
C THR A 85 9.72 7.84 9.55
N SER A 86 9.59 8.36 10.76
CA SER A 86 10.69 8.99 11.51
C SER A 86 10.82 8.32 12.87
N PRO A 87 12.01 8.37 13.52
CA PRO A 87 12.18 7.83 14.87
C PRO A 87 11.19 8.44 15.88
N GLU A 88 10.84 9.71 15.71
CA GLU A 88 9.87 10.40 16.55
C GLU A 88 8.45 9.86 16.32
N ILE A 89 8.04 9.68 15.06
CA ILE A 89 6.74 9.09 14.70
C ILE A 89 6.62 7.67 15.26
N ALA A 90 7.69 6.87 15.16
CA ALA A 90 7.70 5.49 15.64
C ALA A 90 7.47 5.37 17.16
N ILE A 91 7.91 6.36 17.94
CA ILE A 91 7.72 6.40 19.40
C ILE A 91 6.25 6.66 19.75
N TRP A 92 5.58 7.56 19.02
CA TRP A 92 4.23 8.02 19.34
C TRP A 92 3.13 7.20 18.65
N GLU A 93 3.34 6.85 17.38
CA GLU A 93 2.34 6.20 16.52
C GLU A 93 2.65 4.71 16.25
N GLY A 94 3.78 4.23 16.78
CA GLY A 94 4.26 2.87 16.56
C GLY A 94 4.99 2.69 15.23
N HIS A 95 5.46 1.46 15.02
CA HIS A 95 6.24 1.10 13.84
C HIS A 95 5.43 1.26 12.54
N LYS A 96 5.99 2.02 11.59
CA LYS A 96 5.52 2.11 10.20
C LYS A 96 6.49 1.36 9.29
N PHE A 97 5.98 0.79 8.21
CA PHE A 97 6.76 0.08 7.21
C PHE A 97 7.83 0.99 6.59
N SER A 98 9.07 0.51 6.58
CA SER A 98 10.09 0.96 5.65
C SER A 98 9.75 0.53 4.21
N GLN A 99 10.37 1.17 3.22
CA GLN A 99 10.22 0.76 1.82
C GLN A 99 10.71 -0.67 1.59
N GLU A 100 11.76 -1.09 2.30
CA GLU A 100 12.32 -2.44 2.27
C GLU A 100 11.32 -3.47 2.80
N GLU A 101 10.74 -3.24 3.98
CA GLU A 101 9.75 -4.16 4.56
C GLU A 101 8.49 -4.22 3.71
N ALA A 102 8.02 -3.07 3.20
CA ALA A 102 6.88 -3.03 2.28
C ALA A 102 7.16 -3.80 0.98
N ARG A 103 8.39 -3.69 0.44
CA ARG A 103 8.84 -4.44 -0.74
C ARG A 103 8.89 -5.95 -0.46
N GLU A 104 9.45 -6.35 0.68
CA GLU A 104 9.57 -7.76 1.07
C GLU A 104 8.19 -8.40 1.28
N LEU A 105 7.29 -7.71 1.99
CA LEU A 105 5.96 -8.21 2.27
C LEU A 105 5.07 -8.28 1.02
N SER A 106 5.01 -7.20 0.25
CA SER A 106 4.08 -7.07 -0.89
C SER A 106 4.58 -7.73 -2.17
N GLY A 107 5.90 -7.90 -2.32
CA GLY A 107 6.56 -8.32 -3.56
C GLY A 107 6.57 -7.24 -4.66
N ILE A 108 6.22 -5.99 -4.34
CA ILE A 108 6.26 -4.85 -5.28
C ILE A 108 7.65 -4.25 -5.29
N ALA A 109 8.28 -4.16 -6.47
CA ALA A 109 9.64 -3.65 -6.60
C ALA A 109 9.73 -2.13 -6.38
N ASN A 110 8.80 -1.38 -6.97
CA ASN A 110 8.75 0.08 -6.91
C ASN A 110 7.92 0.51 -5.70
N VAL A 111 8.62 0.82 -4.59
CA VAL A 111 8.02 1.34 -3.37
C VAL A 111 8.58 2.73 -3.13
N GLN A 112 7.70 3.69 -2.91
CA GLN A 112 8.03 5.11 -2.77
C GLN A 112 7.34 5.69 -1.52
N TRP A 113 7.75 6.90 -1.14
CA TRP A 113 7.04 7.65 -0.11
C TRP A 113 5.78 8.30 -0.68
N THR A 114 4.73 8.42 0.13
CA THR A 114 3.48 9.08 -0.26
C THR A 114 3.68 10.53 -0.70
N SER A 115 4.73 11.21 -0.23
CA SER A 115 5.13 12.55 -0.69
C SER A 115 5.53 12.61 -2.17
N ALA A 116 5.94 11.49 -2.77
CA ALA A 116 6.27 11.40 -4.20
C ALA A 116 5.04 11.14 -5.10
N TYR A 117 3.86 10.90 -4.52
CA TYR A 117 2.67 10.50 -5.25
C TYR A 117 2.26 11.53 -6.31
N GLU A 118 2.14 12.81 -5.94
CA GLU A 118 1.73 13.87 -6.86
C GLU A 118 2.73 14.09 -8.00
N ALA A 119 4.02 13.85 -7.77
CA ALA A 119 5.05 14.00 -8.80
C ALA A 119 5.13 12.80 -9.75
N THR A 120 4.53 11.66 -9.38
CA THR A 120 4.55 10.41 -10.17
C THR A 120 3.35 10.31 -11.12
N LEU A 121 2.25 11.00 -10.81
CA LEU A 121 1.05 11.10 -11.66
C LEU A 121 1.22 12.15 -12.77
#